data_AF-A0A2V7CFA0-F1
#
_entry.id   AF-A0A2V7CFA0-F1
#
_cell.length_a   1.000
_cell.length_b   1.000
_cell.length_c   1.000
_cell.angle_alpha   90.00
_cell.angle_beta   90.00
_cell.angle_gamma   90.00
#
_symmetry.space_group_name_H-M   'P 1'
#
loop_
_entity.id
_entity.type
_entity.pdbx_description
1 polymer ?
#
loop_
_entity_poly.entity_id
_entity_poly.type
_entity_poly.pdbx_seq_one_letter_code
_entity_poly.pdbx_strand_id
1 'polypeptide(L)' 'MNPTKTTFCLDCRALRWVEDWNETGDERLAIVLGPCGHVIERTARLEWAIPTRERARVRLVHAMPERERVATS' A
#
# COMPACT_ATOMS: atom_id res chain seq x y z
N MET A 1 -10.39 -7.78 15.08
CA MET A 1 -9.26 -6.86 15.34
C MET A 1 -9.03 -6.07 14.07
N ASN A 2 -9.12 -4.74 14.10
CA ASN A 2 -8.74 -3.93 12.95
C ASN A 2 -7.21 -3.91 12.87
N PRO A 3 -6.59 -4.11 11.69
CA PRO A 3 -5.15 -4.06 11.57
C PRO A 3 -4.65 -2.64 11.91
N THR A 4 -3.67 -2.55 12.81
CA THR A 4 -2.99 -1.28 13.11
C THR A 4 -2.31 -0.80 11.83
N LYS A 5 -2.79 0.32 11.28
CA LYS A 5 -2.17 0.94 10.11
C LYS A 5 -0.78 1.42 10.51
N THR A 6 0.22 1.05 9.72
CA THR A 6 1.60 1.48 9.92
C THR A 6 2.13 2.15 8.66
N THR A 7 3.08 3.07 8.83
CA THR A 7 3.77 3.73 7.73
C THR A 7 5.20 4.08 8.14
N PHE A 8 6.04 4.38 7.16
CA PHE A 8 7.45 4.66 7.39
C PHE A 8 7.66 6.14 7.73
N CYS A 9 8.25 6.40 8.89
CA CYS A 9 8.70 7.73 9.29
C CYS A 9 10.09 7.99 8.69
N LEU A 10 10.23 9.02 7.84
CA LEU A 10 11.50 9.37 7.22
C LEU A 10 12.51 9.91 8.23
N ASP A 11 12.06 10.69 9.22
CA ASP A 11 12.91 11.29 10.25
C ASP A 11 13.48 10.23 11.20
N CYS A 12 12.64 9.32 11.68
CA CYS A 12 13.08 8.22 12.54
C CYS A 12 13.73 7.06 11.77
N ARG A 13 13.57 7.02 10.43
CA ARG A 13 13.92 5.88 9.57
C ARG A 13 13.37 4.54 10.10
N ALA A 14 12.12 4.55 10.54
CA ALA A 14 11.48 3.40 11.19
C ALA A 14 10.00 3.29 10.82
N LEU A 15 9.47 2.06 10.88
CA LEU A 15 8.04 1.81 10.76
C LEU A 15 7.33 2.23 12.05
N ARG A 16 6.27 3.03 11.92
CA ARG A 16 5.48 3.59 13.03
C ARG A 16 4.00 3.31 12.83
N TRP A 17 3.24 3.25 13.91
CA TRP A 17 1.79 3.16 13.81
C TRP A 17 1.19 4.55 13.53
N VAL A 18 0.08 4.55 12.80
CA VAL A 18 -0.76 5.75 12.66
C VAL A 18 -1.46 5.97 13.98
N GLU A 19 -1.13 7.07 14.64
CA GLU A 19 -1.73 7.48 15.91
C GLU A 19 -3.02 8.26 15.66
N ASP A 20 -2.97 9.21 14.72
CA ASP A 20 -4.13 9.99 14.30
C ASP A 20 -3.99 10.38 12.82
N TRP A 21 -5.10 10.79 12.21
CA TRP A 21 -5.12 11.35 10.87
C TRP A 21 -6.28 12.35 10.71
N ASN A 22 -6.04 13.43 9.98
CA ASN A 22 -7.08 14.42 9.72
C ASN A 22 -6.94 14.95 8.29
N GLU A 23 -8.09 15.20 7.67
CA GLU A 23 -8.15 15.87 6.39
C GLU A 23 -7.89 17.36 6.62
N THR A 24 -6.82 17.86 6.01
CA THR A 24 -6.56 19.30 5.90
C THR A 24 -7.08 19.76 4.54
N GLY A 25 -7.55 21.00 4.45
CA GLY A 25 -8.16 21.54 3.22
C GLY A 25 -7.32 21.31 1.95
N ASP A 26 -7.96 21.43 0.78
CA ASP A 26 -7.37 21.15 -0.54
C ASP A 26 -6.92 19.69 -0.75
N GLU A 27 -7.76 18.73 -0.37
CA GLU A 27 -7.52 17.30 -0.66
C GLU A 27 -6.20 16.82 -0.04
N ARG A 28 -5.88 17.23 1.19
CA ARG A 28 -4.66 16.82 1.90
C ARG A 28 -5.04 16.02 3.15
N LEU A 29 -4.21 15.04 3.48
CA LEU A 29 -4.36 14.19 4.66
C LEU A 29 -3.08 14.34 5.48
N ALA A 30 -3.22 14.83 6.70
CA ALA A 30 -2.16 14.84 7.69
C ALA A 30 -2.25 13.56 8.53
N ILE A 31 -1.15 12.83 8.66
CA ILE A 31 -1.05 11.56 9.39
C ILE A 31 -0.03 11.73 10.51
N VAL A 32 -0.46 11.59 11.76
CA VAL A 32 0.39 11.68 12.96
C VAL A 32 0.92 10.29 13.32
N LEU A 33 2.23 10.18 13.54
CA LEU A 33 2.90 8.91 13.83
C LEU A 33 3.26 8.75 15.29
N GLY A 34 2.81 7.66 15.89
CA GLY A 34 3.19 7.28 17.24
C GLY A 34 4.43 6.38 17.27
N PRO A 35 5.35 6.54 18.25
CA PRO A 35 5.32 7.49 19.37
C PRO A 35 6.12 8.79 19.08
N CYS A 36 6.60 8.98 17.85
CA CYS A 36 7.55 10.06 17.55
C CYS A 36 6.88 11.43 17.33
N GLY A 37 5.57 11.48 17.10
CA GLY A 37 4.82 12.71 16.83
C GLY A 37 5.06 13.32 15.46
N HIS A 38 5.85 12.69 14.58
CA HIS A 38 6.09 13.21 13.23
C HIS A 38 4.83 13.15 12.38
N VAL A 39 4.65 14.16 11.54
CA VAL A 39 3.47 14.31 10.66
C VAL A 39 3.87 14.03 9.22
N ILE A 40 3.12 13.15 8.57
CA ILE A 40 3.22 12.92 7.12
C ILE A 40 2.02 13.57 6.44
N GLU A 41 2.29 14.48 5.52
CA GLU A 41 1.27 14.98 4.60
C GLU A 41 1.18 14.09 3.35
N ARG A 42 -0.04 13.73 2.97
CA ARG A 42 -0.35 13.06 1.72
C ARG A 42 -1.45 13.82 1.00
N THR A 43 -1.43 13.78 -0.32
CA THR A 43 -2.60 14.13 -1.11
C THR A 43 -3.65 13.06 -0.87
N ALA A 44 -4.85 13.47 -0.46
CA ALA A 44 -6.04 12.63 -0.33
C ALA A 44 -6.63 12.24 -1.69
N ARG A 45 -5.96 12.60 -2.80
CA ARG A 45 -6.22 11.96 -4.09
C ARG A 45 -5.86 10.49 -3.95
N LEU A 46 -6.89 9.67 -3.95
CA LEU A 46 -6.82 8.22 -3.99
C LEU A 46 -6.12 7.80 -5.30
N GLU A 47 -4.81 7.95 -5.39
CA GLU A 47 -4.01 7.49 -6.51
C GLU A 47 -3.88 5.97 -6.42
N TRP A 48 -4.98 5.28 -6.76
CA TRP A 48 -4.84 3.97 -7.37
C TRP A 48 -4.03 4.22 -8.64
N ALA A 49 -2.72 4.01 -8.57
CA ALA A 49 -1.91 3.86 -9.75
C ALA A 49 -2.41 2.60 -10.47
N ILE A 50 -3.51 2.72 -11.22
CA ILE A 50 -3.89 1.75 -12.23
C ILE A 50 -2.74 1.84 -13.23
N PRO A 51 -1.92 0.79 -13.41
CA PRO A 51 -0.85 0.83 -14.38
C PRO A 51 -1.51 1.08 -15.74
N THR A 52 -1.37 2.30 -16.26
CA THR A 52 -1.85 2.59 -17.61
C THR A 52 -1.02 1.72 -18.54
N ARG A 53 -1.72 0.97 -19.40
CA ARG A 53 -1.21 -0.11 -20.26
C ARG A 53 -0.26 0.38 -21.36
N GLU A 54 0.37 1.53 -21.20
CA GLU A 54 1.28 2.10 -22.18
C GLU A 54 2.71 1.98 -21.66
N ARG A 55 3.38 0.90 -22.10
CA ARG A 55 4.83 0.60 -22.02
C ARG A 55 5.35 -0.32 -20.92
N ALA A 56 4.51 -1.03 -20.17
CA ALA A 56 4.98 -2.25 -19.53
C ALA A 56 4.74 -3.43 -20.48
N ARG A 57 5.77 -3.90 -21.19
CA ARG A 57 5.75 -5.24 -21.82
C ARG A 57 5.82 -6.29 -20.70
N VAL A 58 4.77 -6.37 -19.88
CA VAL A 58 4.61 -7.47 -18.94
C VAL A 58 4.15 -8.65 -19.77
N ARG A 59 5.07 -9.57 -20.04
CA ARG A 59 4.73 -10.86 -20.63
C ARG A 59 4.03 -11.66 -19.54
N LEU A 60 2.71 -11.77 -19.63
CA LEU A 60 1.94 -12.65 -18.77
C LEU A 60 2.35 -14.08 -19.12
N VAL A 61 3.18 -14.70 -18.29
CA VAL A 61 3.47 -16.12 -18.41
C VAL A 61 2.25 -16.84 -17.85
N HIS A 62 1.41 -17.37 -18.73
CA HIS A 62 0.43 -18.36 -18.32
C HIS A 62 1.20 -19.56 -17.77
N ALA A 63 1.25 -19.68 -16.44
CA ALA A 63 1.58 -20.94 -15.82
C ALA A 63 0.50 -21.92 -16.27
N MET A 64 0.87 -22.86 -17.14
CA MET A 64 0.00 -24.00 -17.43
C MET A 64 -0.19 -24.74 -16.11
N PRO A 65 -1.43 -25.00 -15.66
CA PRO A 65 -1.63 -25.92 -14.55
C PRO A 65 -1.06 -27.26 -15.02
N GLU A 66 -0.02 -27.73 -14.34
CA GLU A 66 0.47 -29.09 -14.50
C GLU A 66 -0.74 -30.00 -14.29
N ARG A 67 -1.12 -30.74 -15.32
CA ARG A 67 -2.23 -31.70 -15.22
C ARG A 67 -1.84 -32.73 -14.16
N GLU A 68 -2.38 -32.56 -12.97
CA GLU A 68 -2.37 -33.56 -11.92
C GLU A 68 -2.97 -34.83 -12.52
N ARG A 69 -2.13 -35.85 -12.76
CA ARG A 69 -2.60 -37.16 -13.20
C ARG A 69 -3.23 -37.82 -11.98
N VAL A 70 -4.54 -37.64 -11.83
CA VAL A 70 -5.33 -38.42 -10.88
C VAL A 70 -5.28 -39.87 -11.32
N ALA A 71 -4.56 -40.69 -10.57
CA ALA A 71 -4.60 -42.14 -10.71
C ALA A 71 -5.95 -42.64 -10.15
N THR A 72 -6.81 -43.15 -11.01
CA THR A 72 -7.97 -43.96 -10.61
C THR A 72 -7.54 -45.42 -10.57
N SER A 73 -7.63 -46.04 -9.39
CA SER A 73 -7.60 -47.51 -9.22
C SER A 73 -8.93 -48.14 -9.62
#